data_AF-A0A850C7K7-F1
#
_entry.id   AF-A0A850C7K7-F1
#
_cell.length_a   1.000
_cell.length_b   1.000
_cell.length_c   1.000
_cell.angle_alpha   90.00
_cell.angle_beta   90.00
_cell.angle_gamma   90.00
#
_symmetry.space_group_name_H-M   'P 1'
#
loop_
_entity.id
_entity.type
_entity.pdbx_description
1 polymer ?
#
loop_
_entity_poly.entity_id
_entity_poly.type
_entity_poly.pdbx_seq_one_letter_code
_entity_poly.pdbx_strand_id
1 'polypeptide(L)'
;MTDTHFPERVTLYPVMAIRAARRSSRVGGGYRLYVLAKALDTQGRGSVSRDELREYALSLGVSPRQWQRWIIEARNNDLVTDVQRASGEWELILPSAGVAAYSMGCDGVGTRKAEMSAADLIGPGWKARVWAAYEATHNGKPISRERMQKIVNVPVSTQRYRDAQAGVVRQQNYAKLKAKADSLPGLVEFGTRHKALYVRKDGYIGSRKPDSRFTDIALRAGKGRARKANATLHRMQRNDGLSLMRQALSQDVTPETDATNDQSVYVRLFNFTPAQRRASERKIAKLDLSRRDLYEFSHKAKSGSLVWVEC
;
A
#
# COMPACT_ATOMS: atom_id res chain seq x y z
N MET A 1 -14.47 39.66 10.14
CA MET A 1 -13.44 38.76 9.59
C MET A 1 -13.18 37.72 10.66
N THR A 2 -13.81 36.56 10.57
CA THR A 2 -13.62 35.48 11.53
C THR A 2 -12.35 34.73 11.17
N ASP A 3 -11.32 34.84 12.01
CA ASP A 3 -10.11 34.03 11.95
C ASP A 3 -10.44 32.56 12.24
N THR A 4 -11.10 31.88 11.30
CA THR A 4 -11.19 30.42 11.33
C THR A 4 -9.86 29.87 10.81
N HIS A 5 -8.88 29.79 11.71
CA HIS A 5 -7.52 29.32 11.38
C HIS A 5 -7.52 27.79 11.22
N PHE A 6 -8.06 27.31 10.10
CA PHE A 6 -7.97 25.91 9.75
C PHE A 6 -6.50 25.49 9.54
N PRO A 7 -6.14 24.22 9.81
CA PRO A 7 -4.75 23.78 9.65
C PRO A 7 -4.25 23.96 8.21
N GLU A 8 -3.14 24.67 8.02
CA GLU A 8 -2.51 24.77 6.70
C GLU A 8 -1.83 23.46 6.27
N ARG A 9 -1.40 22.68 7.25
CA ARG A 9 -0.60 21.45 7.05
C ARG A 9 -1.35 20.24 7.57
N VAL A 10 -1.27 19.16 6.81
CA VAL A 10 -1.90 17.88 7.12
C VAL A 10 -0.86 16.79 7.18
N THR A 11 -1.08 15.84 8.10
CA THR A 11 -0.20 14.67 8.23
C THR A 11 -0.93 13.43 7.74
N LEU A 12 -0.30 12.67 6.84
CA LEU A 12 -0.87 11.46 6.25
C LEU A 12 0.11 10.28 6.24
N TYR A 13 -0.42 9.09 5.96
CA TYR A 13 0.37 7.90 5.66
C TYR A 13 0.48 7.74 4.14
N PRO A 14 1.66 7.96 3.53
CA PRO A 14 1.75 8.01 2.07
C PRO A 14 1.38 6.70 1.36
N VAL A 15 1.57 5.54 2.01
CA VAL A 15 1.17 4.25 1.44
C VAL A 15 -0.35 4.16 1.29
N MET A 16 -1.11 4.60 2.30
CA MET A 16 -2.58 4.69 2.24
C MET A 16 -3.01 5.70 1.16
N ALA A 17 -2.37 6.86 1.12
CA ALA A 17 -2.68 7.89 0.14
C ALA A 17 -2.40 7.42 -1.31
N ILE A 18 -1.31 6.67 -1.54
CA ILE A 18 -1.02 6.06 -2.85
C ILE A 18 -2.08 5.02 -3.21
N ARG A 19 -2.57 4.23 -2.25
CA ARG A 19 -3.66 3.27 -2.47
C ARG A 19 -4.94 3.98 -2.89
N ALA A 20 -5.32 5.04 -2.18
CA ALA A 20 -6.46 5.89 -2.52
C ALA A 20 -6.29 6.64 -3.86
N ALA A 21 -5.05 6.92 -4.27
CA ALA A 21 -4.74 7.56 -5.55
C ALA A 21 -4.91 6.62 -6.76
N ARG A 22 -5.04 5.30 -6.56
CA ARG A 22 -5.22 4.34 -7.65
C ARG A 22 -6.59 4.53 -8.31
N ARG A 23 -6.62 4.42 -9.65
CA ARG A 23 -7.85 4.58 -10.44
C ARG A 23 -8.96 3.61 -10.01
N SER A 24 -8.61 2.38 -9.67
CA SER A 24 -9.55 1.34 -9.25
C SER A 24 -10.07 1.49 -7.82
N SER A 25 -9.44 2.32 -6.99
CA SER A 25 -9.76 2.35 -5.56
C SER A 25 -11.11 3.01 -5.26
N ARG A 26 -11.54 4.01 -6.04
CA ARG A 26 -12.78 4.78 -5.80
C ARG A 26 -12.91 5.34 -4.37
N VAL A 27 -11.80 5.53 -3.65
CA VAL A 27 -11.73 6.08 -2.27
C VAL A 27 -10.90 7.37 -2.16
N GLY A 28 -10.51 7.96 -3.30
CA GLY A 28 -9.66 9.14 -3.34
C GLY A 28 -10.28 10.41 -2.77
N GLY A 29 -11.60 10.61 -2.90
CA GLY A 29 -12.30 11.73 -2.29
C GLY A 29 -12.48 11.55 -0.80
N GLY A 30 -13.01 10.38 -0.41
CA GLY A 30 -13.24 10.04 1.00
C GLY A 30 -11.96 10.02 1.82
N TYR A 31 -10.85 9.51 1.27
CA TYR A 31 -9.55 9.52 1.95
C TYR A 31 -9.03 10.94 2.21
N ARG A 32 -9.22 11.87 1.27
CA ARG A 32 -8.81 13.25 1.47
C ARG A 32 -9.60 13.91 2.59
N LEU A 33 -10.91 13.70 2.65
CA LEU A 33 -11.72 14.14 3.79
C LEU A 33 -11.27 13.53 5.11
N TYR A 34 -10.96 12.22 5.13
CA TYR A 34 -10.43 11.57 6.32
C TYR A 34 -9.14 12.24 6.83
N VAL A 35 -8.23 12.61 5.93
CA VAL A 35 -6.99 13.30 6.31
C VAL A 35 -7.27 14.70 6.83
N LEU A 36 -8.17 15.47 6.20
CA LEU A 36 -8.58 16.79 6.70
C LEU A 36 -9.22 16.67 8.09
N ALA A 37 -10.12 15.71 8.28
CA ALA A 37 -10.76 15.44 9.58
C ALA A 37 -9.73 15.08 10.66
N LYS A 38 -8.73 14.26 10.33
CA LYS A 38 -7.63 13.96 11.26
C LYS A 38 -6.75 15.15 11.58
N ALA A 39 -6.70 16.18 10.74
CA ALA A 39 -5.99 17.42 11.04
C ALA A 39 -6.80 18.34 11.97
N LEU A 40 -8.14 18.34 11.86
CA LEU A 40 -9.02 19.04 12.78
C LEU A 40 -9.07 18.39 14.18
N ASP A 41 -8.93 17.06 14.26
CA ASP A 41 -8.82 16.29 15.51
C ASP A 41 -7.46 16.48 16.22
N THR A 42 -7.12 17.72 16.57
CA THR A 42 -5.85 18.11 17.22
C THR A 42 -5.66 17.42 18.57
N GLN A 43 -6.75 17.18 19.30
CA GLN A 43 -6.74 16.54 20.61
C GLN A 43 -6.73 15.00 20.53
N GLY A 44 -6.92 14.42 19.34
CA GLY A 44 -6.91 12.98 19.13
C GLY A 44 -8.08 12.24 19.77
N ARG A 45 -9.23 12.91 19.93
CA ARG A 45 -10.48 12.36 20.46
C ARG A 45 -11.08 11.32 19.52
N GLY A 46 -10.77 11.41 18.23
CA GLY A 46 -11.34 10.55 17.21
C GLY A 46 -12.74 10.98 16.77
N SER A 47 -13.15 12.22 17.02
CA SER A 47 -14.37 12.82 16.49
C SER A 47 -14.14 14.25 16.05
N VAL A 48 -14.92 14.72 15.06
CA VAL A 48 -14.93 16.11 14.58
C VAL A 48 -16.34 16.56 14.22
N SER A 49 -16.61 17.87 14.27
CA SER A 49 -17.87 18.43 13.77
C SER A 49 -17.97 18.24 12.26
N ARG A 50 -19.14 17.79 11.78
CA ARG A 50 -19.39 17.62 10.35
C ARG A 50 -19.36 18.96 9.61
N ASP A 51 -19.92 19.98 10.24
CA ASP A 51 -20.06 21.30 9.62
C ASP A 51 -18.71 22.03 9.59
N GLU A 52 -17.90 21.88 10.64
CA GLU A 52 -16.51 22.40 10.66
C GLU A 52 -15.64 21.73 9.58
N LEU A 53 -15.73 20.41 9.42
CA LEU A 53 -15.01 19.70 8.35
C LEU A 53 -15.48 20.15 6.96
N ARG A 54 -16.78 20.43 6.81
CA ARG A 54 -17.35 20.96 5.56
C ARG A 54 -16.75 22.33 5.26
N GLU A 55 -16.78 23.25 6.22
CA GLU A 55 -16.22 24.59 6.06
C GLU A 55 -14.73 24.55 5.72
N TYR A 56 -13.96 23.69 6.37
CA TYR A 56 -12.54 23.48 6.05
C TYR A 56 -12.33 22.98 4.62
N ALA A 57 -13.14 22.02 4.15
CA ALA A 57 -13.05 21.56 2.78
C ALA A 57 -13.42 22.66 1.77
N LEU A 58 -14.47 23.44 2.06
CA LEU A 58 -14.90 24.55 1.20
C LEU A 58 -13.83 25.65 1.13
N SER A 59 -13.17 25.98 2.24
CA SER A 59 -12.10 27.00 2.27
C SER A 59 -10.88 26.59 1.43
N LEU A 60 -10.65 25.29 1.26
CA LEU A 60 -9.62 24.74 0.36
C LEU A 60 -10.06 24.62 -1.11
N GLY A 61 -11.24 25.15 -1.46
CA GLY A 61 -11.75 25.17 -2.84
C GLY A 61 -12.52 23.92 -3.27
N VAL A 62 -12.96 23.07 -2.33
CA VAL A 62 -13.88 21.97 -2.65
C VAL A 62 -15.26 22.53 -2.92
N SER A 63 -15.90 22.20 -4.04
CA SER A 63 -17.27 22.63 -4.30
C SER A 63 -18.28 21.86 -3.43
N PRO A 64 -19.47 22.42 -3.11
CA PRO A 64 -20.49 21.73 -2.32
C PRO A 64 -20.90 20.36 -2.90
N ARG A 65 -20.97 20.24 -4.23
CA ARG A 65 -21.26 18.96 -4.91
C ARG A 65 -20.13 17.95 -4.74
N GLN A 66 -18.88 18.42 -4.81
CA GLN A 66 -17.71 17.57 -4.60
C GLN A 66 -17.62 17.10 -3.14
N TRP A 67 -17.93 17.98 -2.19
CA TRP A 67 -18.07 17.65 -0.78
C TRP A 67 -19.08 16.52 -0.56
N GLN A 68 -20.30 16.67 -1.09
CA GLN A 68 -21.35 15.65 -0.99
C GLN A 68 -20.87 14.29 -1.52
N ARG A 69 -20.22 14.28 -2.69
CA ARG A 69 -19.66 13.05 -3.25
C ARG A 69 -18.59 12.44 -2.34
N TRP A 70 -17.69 13.26 -1.81
CA TRP A 70 -16.60 12.77 -0.97
C TRP A 70 -17.06 12.27 0.39
N ILE A 71 -18.06 12.90 1.02
CA ILE A 71 -18.57 12.43 2.31
C ILE A 71 -19.35 11.11 2.14
N ILE A 72 -20.12 10.95 1.06
CA ILE A 72 -20.74 9.66 0.70
C ILE A 72 -19.65 8.60 0.48
N GLU A 73 -18.59 8.95 -0.26
CA GLU A 73 -17.46 8.06 -0.49
C GLU A 73 -16.75 7.68 0.81
N ALA A 74 -16.57 8.62 1.75
CA ALA A 74 -15.98 8.34 3.04
C ALA A 74 -16.84 7.38 3.89
N ARG A 75 -18.16 7.59 3.92
CA ARG A 75 -19.12 6.72 4.61
C ARG A 75 -19.11 5.30 4.04
N ASN A 76 -19.19 5.18 2.72
CA ASN A 76 -19.24 3.88 2.03
C ASN A 76 -17.96 3.05 2.18
N ASN A 77 -16.87 3.64 2.65
CA ASN A 77 -15.59 2.97 2.86
C ASN A 77 -15.15 3.02 4.34
N ASP A 78 -16.11 3.23 5.25
CA ASP A 78 -15.90 3.26 6.70
C ASP A 78 -14.77 4.19 7.14
N LEU A 79 -14.55 5.29 6.42
CA LEU A 79 -13.55 6.29 6.75
C LEU A 79 -14.09 7.32 7.74
N VAL A 80 -15.42 7.43 7.86
CA VAL A 80 -16.13 8.24 8.85
C VAL A 80 -17.45 7.57 9.20
N THR A 81 -17.96 7.83 10.41
CA THR A 81 -19.30 7.40 10.83
C THR A 81 -20.04 8.59 11.41
N ASP A 82 -21.24 8.90 10.93
CA ASP A 82 -22.05 9.97 11.47
C ASP A 82 -22.68 9.56 12.80
N VAL A 83 -22.63 10.46 13.78
CA VAL A 83 -23.34 10.35 15.05
C VAL A 83 -24.01 11.68 15.34
N GLN A 84 -25.27 11.65 15.72
CA GLN A 84 -25.97 12.84 16.17
C GLN A 84 -25.87 12.94 17.69
N ARG A 85 -25.40 14.09 18.19
CA ARG A 85 -25.38 14.38 19.62
C ARG A 85 -26.79 14.62 20.14
N ALA A 86 -26.96 14.55 21.45
CA ALA A 86 -28.19 14.96 22.12
C ALA A 86 -28.56 16.44 21.85
N SER A 87 -27.56 17.29 21.56
CA SER A 87 -27.75 18.69 21.14
C SER A 87 -28.32 18.84 19.72
N GLY A 88 -28.44 17.75 18.96
CA GLY A 88 -28.87 17.77 17.55
C GLY A 88 -27.72 17.97 16.54
N GLU A 89 -26.52 18.34 17.01
CA GLU A 89 -25.33 18.54 16.19
C GLU A 89 -24.81 17.21 15.61
N TRP A 90 -24.33 17.25 14.36
CA TRP A 90 -23.75 16.10 13.68
C TRP A 90 -22.24 16.04 13.89
N GLU A 91 -21.77 14.94 14.47
CA GLU A 91 -20.37 14.59 14.58
C GLU A 91 -19.99 13.46 13.63
N LEU A 92 -18.72 13.45 13.25
CA LEU A 92 -18.09 12.38 12.49
C LEU A 92 -17.09 11.66 13.40
N ILE A 93 -17.32 10.38 13.66
CA ILE A 93 -16.35 9.50 14.32
C ILE A 93 -15.32 9.04 13.29
N LEU A 94 -14.05 9.16 13.66
CA LEU A 94 -12.90 8.89 12.80
C LEU A 94 -12.22 7.58 13.21
N PRO A 95 -12.20 6.55 12.35
CA PRO A 95 -11.52 5.30 12.64
C PRO A 95 -10.01 5.53 12.85
N SER A 96 -9.40 4.58 13.58
CA SER A 96 -7.95 4.53 13.66
C SER A 96 -7.33 4.26 12.29
N ALA A 97 -6.08 4.69 12.07
CA ALA A 97 -5.43 4.53 10.78
C ALA A 97 -5.33 3.06 10.31
N GLY A 98 -5.25 2.09 11.23
CA GLY A 98 -5.26 0.67 10.90
C GLY A 98 -6.61 0.19 10.38
N VAL A 99 -7.71 0.65 11.00
CA VAL A 99 -9.09 0.37 10.55
C VAL A 99 -9.36 1.03 9.20
N ALA A 100 -9.02 2.31 9.06
CA ALA A 100 -9.17 3.00 7.77
C ALA A 100 -8.37 2.33 6.64
N ALA A 101 -7.15 1.86 6.95
CA ALA A 101 -6.33 1.13 5.98
C ALA A 101 -6.94 -0.21 5.58
N TYR A 102 -7.59 -0.89 6.53
CA TYR A 102 -8.32 -2.12 6.28
C TYR A 102 -9.47 -1.89 5.31
N SER A 103 -10.33 -0.90 5.58
CA SER A 103 -11.49 -0.58 4.75
C SER A 103 -11.11 -0.15 3.32
N MET A 104 -9.95 0.48 3.15
CA MET A 104 -9.42 0.80 1.80
C MET A 104 -8.68 -0.37 1.11
N GLY A 105 -8.61 -1.54 1.75
CA GLY A 105 -7.89 -2.70 1.25
C GLY A 105 -6.39 -2.44 1.07
N CYS A 106 -5.75 -1.80 2.05
CA CYS A 106 -4.30 -1.60 2.08
C CYS A 106 -3.61 -2.83 2.70
N ASP A 107 -2.43 -3.20 2.17
CA ASP A 107 -1.58 -4.24 2.76
C ASP A 107 -0.86 -3.73 4.03
N GLY A 108 -0.68 -2.42 4.14
CA GLY A 108 -0.01 -1.76 5.26
C GLY A 108 -0.18 -0.24 5.22
N VAL A 109 0.05 0.43 6.35
CA VAL A 109 0.05 1.91 6.42
C VAL A 109 1.43 2.53 6.15
N GLY A 110 2.45 1.68 5.97
CA GLY A 110 3.85 2.11 5.92
C GLY A 110 4.43 2.33 7.32
N THR A 111 5.66 2.85 7.38
CA THR A 111 6.41 3.01 8.64
C THR A 111 6.51 4.46 9.13
N ARG A 112 6.27 5.42 8.23
CA ARG A 112 6.43 6.86 8.50
C ARG A 112 5.27 7.63 7.91
N LYS A 113 4.95 8.73 8.57
CA LYS A 113 4.02 9.72 8.05
C LYS A 113 4.77 10.75 7.19
N ALA A 114 4.03 11.45 6.36
CA ALA A 114 4.48 12.65 5.69
C ALA A 114 3.53 13.80 6.02
N GLU A 115 4.07 15.01 6.00
CA GLU A 115 3.35 16.24 6.23
C GLU A 115 3.40 17.08 4.95
N MET A 116 2.27 17.62 4.53
CA MET A 116 2.16 18.45 3.33
C MET A 116 1.09 19.52 3.51
N SER A 117 1.05 20.50 2.61
CA SER A 117 -0.04 21.49 2.60
C SER A 117 -1.40 20.82 2.38
N ALA A 118 -2.42 21.29 3.10
CA ALA A 118 -3.81 20.86 2.92
C ALA A 118 -4.28 21.18 1.49
N ALA A 119 -3.93 22.36 0.97
CA ALA A 119 -4.26 22.76 -0.39
C ALA A 119 -3.65 21.80 -1.43
N ASP A 120 -2.43 21.34 -1.19
CA ASP A 120 -1.73 20.37 -2.06
C ASP A 120 -2.38 19.00 -2.08
N LEU A 121 -2.99 18.58 -0.97
CA LEU A 121 -3.73 17.32 -0.90
C LEU A 121 -5.05 17.39 -1.69
N ILE A 122 -5.70 18.55 -1.69
CA ILE A 122 -7.05 18.76 -2.26
C ILE A 122 -6.98 19.12 -3.74
N GLY A 123 -6.00 19.93 -4.12
CA GLY A 123 -5.87 20.55 -5.42
C GLY A 123 -5.54 19.61 -6.59
N PRO A 124 -5.41 20.17 -7.80
CA PRO A 124 -5.04 19.41 -8.98
C PRO A 124 -3.65 18.78 -8.82
N GLY A 125 -3.47 17.61 -9.44
CA GLY A 125 -2.20 16.88 -9.34
C GLY A 125 -1.94 16.22 -7.98
N TRP A 126 -2.93 16.16 -7.08
CA TRP A 126 -2.77 15.56 -5.74
C TRP A 126 -2.12 14.16 -5.75
N LYS A 127 -2.35 13.34 -6.79
CA LYS A 127 -1.74 12.02 -6.93
C LYS A 127 -0.22 12.07 -7.09
N ALA A 128 0.29 13.07 -7.78
CA ALA A 128 1.73 13.31 -7.93
C ALA A 128 2.31 13.91 -6.64
N ARG A 129 1.59 14.82 -5.97
CA ARG A 129 2.00 15.42 -4.69
C ARG A 129 2.04 14.38 -3.55
N VAL A 130 1.06 13.47 -3.50
CA VAL A 130 1.07 12.32 -2.59
C VAL A 130 2.23 11.37 -2.88
N TRP A 131 2.61 11.20 -4.15
CA TRP A 131 3.79 10.43 -4.53
C TRP A 131 5.07 11.09 -4.04
N ALA A 132 5.19 12.41 -4.19
CA ALA A 132 6.28 13.18 -3.59
C ALA A 132 6.30 13.02 -2.05
N ALA A 133 5.14 13.02 -1.40
CA ALA A 133 5.05 12.74 0.04
C ALA A 133 5.57 11.34 0.43
N TYR A 134 5.39 10.34 -0.43
CA TYR A 134 6.00 9.02 -0.23
C TYR A 134 7.52 9.06 -0.38
N GLU A 135 8.04 9.72 -1.42
CA GLU A 135 9.48 9.89 -1.64
C GLU A 135 10.15 10.66 -0.47
N ALA A 136 9.47 11.68 0.06
CA ALA A 136 9.94 12.43 1.24
C ALA A 136 10.17 11.53 2.46
N THR A 137 9.41 10.44 2.63
CA THR A 137 9.63 9.50 3.75
C THR A 137 10.98 8.78 3.68
N HIS A 138 11.56 8.66 2.49
CA HIS A 138 12.87 8.07 2.28
C HIS A 138 14.00 9.06 2.56
N ASN A 139 13.75 10.38 2.48
CA ASN A 139 14.69 11.47 2.83
C ASN A 139 16.06 11.28 2.18
N GLY A 140 16.11 11.17 0.85
CA GLY A 140 17.35 11.00 0.10
C GLY A 140 18.01 9.62 0.22
N LYS A 141 17.43 8.66 0.97
CA LYS A 141 17.95 7.29 1.00
C LYS A 141 17.78 6.64 -0.38
N PRO A 142 18.84 6.04 -0.95
CA PRO A 142 18.78 5.45 -2.27
C PRO A 142 17.82 4.25 -2.28
N ILE A 143 16.80 4.30 -3.13
CA ILE A 143 15.83 3.21 -3.31
C ILE A 143 15.53 3.01 -4.79
N SER A 144 15.54 1.74 -5.22
CA SER A 144 15.24 1.39 -6.61
C SER A 144 13.75 1.49 -6.89
N ARG A 145 13.38 1.86 -8.12
CA ARG A 145 11.97 2.00 -8.51
C ARG A 145 11.25 0.66 -8.52
N GLU A 146 11.97 -0.41 -8.83
CA GLU A 146 11.48 -1.79 -8.78
C GLU A 146 11.14 -2.19 -7.34
N ARG A 147 11.96 -1.76 -6.36
CA ARG A 147 11.67 -2.00 -4.95
C ARG A 147 10.45 -1.19 -4.50
N MET A 148 10.34 0.07 -4.90
CA MET A 148 9.13 0.88 -4.62
C MET A 148 7.89 0.27 -5.25
N GLN A 149 7.97 -0.22 -6.50
CA GLN A 149 6.87 -0.91 -7.15
C GLN A 149 6.43 -2.13 -6.35
N LYS A 150 7.35 -2.93 -5.81
CA LYS A 150 7.01 -4.07 -4.95
C LYS A 150 6.29 -3.65 -3.66
N ILE A 151 6.59 -2.48 -3.11
CA ILE A 151 6.00 -2.01 -1.84
C ILE A 151 4.61 -1.40 -2.07
N VAL A 152 4.47 -0.49 -3.02
CA VAL A 152 3.24 0.30 -3.20
C VAL A 152 2.45 -0.04 -4.47
N ASN A 153 2.90 -1.04 -5.24
CA ASN A 153 2.30 -1.51 -6.49
C ASN A 153 1.99 -0.37 -7.47
N VAL A 154 2.98 0.51 -7.69
CA VAL A 154 2.94 1.58 -8.70
C VAL A 154 3.99 1.26 -9.77
N PRO A 155 3.61 1.10 -11.05
CA PRO A 155 4.55 0.80 -12.13
C PRO A 155 5.63 1.87 -12.28
N VAL A 156 6.87 1.45 -12.60
CA VAL A 156 8.01 2.36 -12.80
C VAL A 156 7.72 3.53 -13.74
N SER A 157 6.97 3.31 -14.82
CA SER A 157 6.55 4.37 -15.76
C SER A 157 5.70 5.44 -15.07
N THR A 158 4.71 5.02 -14.28
CA THR A 158 3.87 5.92 -13.48
C THR A 158 4.66 6.66 -12.41
N GLN A 159 5.65 6.01 -11.79
CA GLN A 159 6.54 6.67 -10.84
C GLN A 159 7.30 7.82 -11.51
N ARG A 160 7.92 7.59 -12.67
CA ARG A 160 8.64 8.64 -13.43
C ARG A 160 7.73 9.79 -13.82
N TYR A 161 6.51 9.48 -14.27
CA TYR A 161 5.52 10.49 -14.61
C TYR A 161 5.15 11.36 -13.41
N ARG A 162 4.90 10.74 -12.24
CA ARG A 162 4.58 11.47 -11.00
C ARG A 162 5.77 12.26 -10.45
N ASP A 163 6.98 11.70 -10.52
CA ASP A 163 8.23 12.41 -10.17
C ASP A 163 8.34 13.71 -10.98
N ALA A 164 8.13 13.63 -12.30
CA ALA A 164 8.20 14.78 -13.19
C ALA A 164 7.09 15.82 -12.89
N GLN A 165 5.85 15.37 -12.69
CA GLN A 165 4.74 16.27 -12.36
C GLN A 165 4.90 16.97 -11.01
N ALA A 166 5.54 16.31 -10.05
CA ALA A 166 5.75 16.85 -8.70
C ALA A 166 7.11 17.55 -8.55
N GLY A 167 7.90 17.71 -9.61
CA GLY A 167 9.20 18.37 -9.54
C GLY A 167 10.21 17.67 -8.62
N VAL A 168 10.12 16.34 -8.49
CA VAL A 168 11.04 15.58 -7.61
C VAL A 168 12.45 15.62 -8.18
N VAL A 169 13.40 16.15 -7.40
CA VAL A 169 14.80 16.24 -7.78
C VAL A 169 15.46 14.88 -7.61
N ARG A 170 16.14 14.42 -8.66
CA ARG A 170 16.83 13.12 -8.68
C ARG A 170 18.34 13.32 -8.61
N GLN A 171 18.95 12.72 -7.61
CA GLN A 171 20.41 12.62 -7.51
C GLN A 171 20.88 11.24 -7.97
N GLN A 172 21.75 11.25 -8.97
CA GLN A 172 22.37 10.05 -9.50
C GLN A 172 23.49 9.58 -8.58
N ASN A 173 23.44 8.31 -8.18
CA ASN A 173 24.41 7.74 -7.24
C ASN A 173 25.31 6.72 -7.93
N TYR A 174 26.62 6.88 -7.75
CA TYR A 174 27.63 6.00 -8.31
C TYR A 174 28.56 5.51 -7.21
N ALA A 175 28.93 4.23 -7.25
CA ALA A 175 29.91 3.67 -6.32
C ALA A 175 31.17 3.25 -7.07
N LYS A 176 32.33 3.59 -6.50
CA LYS A 176 33.63 3.08 -6.95
C LYS A 176 33.88 1.71 -6.32
N LEU A 177 34.21 0.72 -7.13
CA LEU A 177 34.69 -0.58 -6.67
C LEU A 177 36.21 -0.54 -6.51
N LYS A 178 36.76 -1.41 -5.65
CA LYS A 178 38.20 -1.50 -5.43
C LYS A 178 38.95 -2.15 -6.60
N ALA A 179 38.26 -2.88 -7.46
CA ALA A 179 38.83 -3.54 -8.62
C ALA A 179 39.15 -2.54 -9.75
N LYS A 180 40.33 -2.69 -10.35
CA LYS A 180 40.71 -1.98 -11.58
C LYS A 180 39.98 -2.57 -12.79
N ALA A 181 39.78 -1.78 -13.83
CA ALA A 181 39.13 -2.24 -15.05
C ALA A 181 39.92 -3.35 -15.74
N ASP A 182 41.26 -3.30 -15.67
CA ASP A 182 42.18 -4.26 -16.27
C ASP A 182 41.98 -5.69 -15.74
N SER A 183 41.43 -5.85 -14.52
CA SER A 183 41.13 -7.17 -13.96
C SER A 183 39.90 -7.85 -14.59
N LEU A 184 39.15 -7.15 -15.44
CA LEU A 184 37.96 -7.67 -16.12
C LEU A 184 37.98 -7.29 -17.61
N PRO A 185 38.68 -8.07 -18.46
CA PRO A 185 38.83 -7.79 -19.90
C PRO A 185 37.48 -7.63 -20.62
N GLY A 186 36.50 -8.48 -20.29
CA GLY A 186 35.15 -8.39 -20.85
C GLY A 186 34.40 -7.11 -20.44
N LEU A 187 34.74 -6.49 -19.32
CA LEU A 187 34.18 -5.18 -18.97
C LEU A 187 34.88 -4.05 -19.73
N VAL A 188 36.12 -4.22 -20.19
CA VAL A 188 36.77 -3.24 -21.05
C VAL A 188 36.20 -3.33 -22.47
N GLU A 189 35.98 -4.55 -22.95
CA GLU A 189 35.46 -4.83 -24.30
C GLU A 189 33.98 -4.46 -24.47
N PHE A 190 33.15 -4.70 -23.45
CA PHE A 190 31.69 -4.46 -23.49
C PHE A 190 31.22 -3.31 -22.57
N GLY A 191 32.15 -2.54 -21.99
CA GLY A 191 32.02 -1.71 -20.78
C GLY A 191 30.97 -0.62 -20.72
N THR A 192 30.28 -0.33 -21.82
CA THR A 192 29.19 0.63 -21.88
C THR A 192 27.81 -0.02 -22.05
N ARG A 193 27.74 -1.32 -22.37
CA ARG A 193 26.47 -2.05 -22.59
C ARG A 193 25.88 -2.63 -21.31
N HIS A 194 26.70 -2.84 -20.27
CA HIS A 194 26.22 -3.35 -18.99
C HIS A 194 25.65 -2.24 -18.10
N LYS A 195 24.32 -2.23 -17.92
CA LYS A 195 23.58 -1.22 -17.11
C LYS A 195 24.05 -1.12 -15.65
N ALA A 196 24.81 -2.09 -15.13
CA ALA A 196 25.19 -2.18 -13.73
C ALA A 196 26.63 -1.77 -13.43
N LEU A 197 27.57 -2.04 -14.35
CA LEU A 197 29.01 -1.83 -14.18
C LEU A 197 29.57 -1.05 -15.36
N TYR A 198 30.47 -0.10 -15.10
CA TYR A 198 31.11 0.71 -16.13
C TYR A 198 32.55 1.04 -15.73
N VAL A 199 33.40 1.34 -16.72
CA VAL A 199 34.77 1.79 -16.47
C VAL A 199 34.78 3.30 -16.21
N ARG A 200 35.36 3.72 -15.08
CA ARG A 200 35.50 5.14 -14.73
C ARG A 200 36.77 5.72 -15.35
N LYS A 201 36.85 7.06 -15.44
CA LYS A 201 38.04 7.78 -15.94
C LYS A 201 39.32 7.49 -15.16
N ASP A 202 39.22 7.09 -13.88
CA ASP A 202 40.35 6.73 -13.03
C ASP A 202 40.81 5.26 -13.19
N GLY A 203 40.31 4.53 -14.20
CA GLY A 203 40.68 3.14 -14.46
C GLY A 203 40.08 2.12 -13.49
N TYR A 204 39.18 2.55 -12.59
CA TYR A 204 38.46 1.67 -11.66
C TYR A 204 37.07 1.33 -12.17
N ILE A 205 36.54 0.21 -11.68
CA ILE A 205 35.18 -0.19 -11.99
C ILE A 205 34.19 0.63 -11.15
N GLY A 206 33.24 1.26 -11.82
CA GLY A 206 32.09 1.92 -11.22
C GLY A 206 30.85 1.04 -11.27
N SER A 207 29.94 1.22 -10.32
CA SER A 207 28.60 0.66 -10.38
C SER A 207 27.54 1.74 -10.19
N ARG A 208 26.41 1.61 -10.89
CA ARG A 208 25.27 2.52 -10.70
C ARG A 208 24.46 2.06 -9.48
N LYS A 209 24.33 2.93 -8.47
CA LYS A 209 23.45 2.70 -7.33
C LYS A 209 22.07 3.29 -7.60
N PRO A 210 21.01 2.89 -6.87
CA PRO A 210 19.71 3.52 -7.01
C PRO A 210 19.76 5.02 -6.74
N ASP A 211 18.91 5.78 -7.42
CA ASP A 211 18.82 7.23 -7.22
C ASP A 211 18.33 7.59 -5.83
N SER A 212 18.85 8.70 -5.33
CA SER A 212 18.28 9.44 -4.22
C SER A 212 17.28 10.45 -4.78
N ARG A 213 16.19 10.67 -4.06
CA ARG A 213 15.10 11.58 -4.47
C ARG A 213 14.79 12.54 -3.35
N PHE A 214 14.55 13.79 -3.73
CA PHE A 214 14.28 14.92 -2.84
C PHE A 214 13.09 15.72 -3.36
N THR A 215 12.32 16.30 -2.45
CA THR A 215 11.14 17.10 -2.76
C THR A 215 10.85 18.06 -1.62
N ASP A 216 10.37 19.24 -1.95
CA ASP A 216 10.00 20.28 -0.99
C ASP A 216 8.48 20.33 -0.75
N ILE A 217 7.70 19.55 -1.52
CA ILE A 217 6.22 19.50 -1.43
C ILE A 217 5.77 18.92 -0.09
N ALA A 218 6.55 17.99 0.46
CA ALA A 218 6.18 17.26 1.64
C ALA A 218 7.42 17.03 2.51
N LEU A 219 7.22 17.15 3.81
CA LEU A 219 8.23 16.86 4.81
C LEU A 219 7.98 15.49 5.42
N ARG A 220 9.07 14.85 5.82
CA ARG A 220 8.99 13.61 6.56
C ARG A 220 8.55 13.90 8.00
N ALA A 221 7.39 13.39 8.37
CA ALA A 221 6.91 13.45 9.74
C ALA A 221 7.47 12.27 10.58
N GLY A 222 7.28 12.34 11.89
CA GLY A 222 7.67 11.30 12.83
C GLY A 222 7.05 9.92 12.52
N LYS A 223 7.61 8.85 13.10
CA LYS A 223 7.09 7.48 12.94
C LYS A 223 5.65 7.33 13.45
N GLY A 224 5.24 8.17 14.40
CA GLY A 224 3.90 8.15 15.00
C GLY A 224 3.50 6.76 15.51
N ARG A 225 2.19 6.44 15.43
CA ARG A 225 1.62 5.16 15.86
C ARG A 225 1.57 4.12 14.73
N ALA A 226 2.48 4.17 13.76
CA ALA A 226 2.48 3.29 12.59
C ALA A 226 2.53 1.79 12.97
N ARG A 227 3.33 1.42 13.98
CA ARG A 227 3.41 0.03 14.48
C ARG A 227 2.05 -0.45 15.01
N LYS A 228 1.36 0.38 15.81
CA LYS A 228 0.04 0.06 16.35
C LYS A 228 -1.00 -0.03 15.23
N ALA A 229 -0.97 0.89 14.27
CA ALA A 229 -1.87 0.87 13.11
C ALA A 229 -1.69 -0.40 12.26
N ASN A 230 -0.45 -0.80 11.93
CA ASN A 230 -0.19 -2.05 11.22
C ASN A 230 -0.59 -3.27 12.05
N ALA A 231 -0.37 -3.27 13.37
CA ALA A 231 -0.83 -4.36 14.24
C ALA A 231 -2.36 -4.50 14.23
N THR A 232 -3.09 -3.39 14.31
CA THR A 232 -4.56 -3.38 14.17
C THR A 232 -4.99 -3.91 12.81
N LEU A 233 -4.38 -3.42 11.73
CA LEU A 233 -4.66 -3.87 10.36
C LEU A 233 -4.45 -5.39 10.21
N HIS A 234 -3.29 -5.90 10.62
CA HIS A 234 -2.99 -7.33 10.50
C HIS A 234 -3.90 -8.19 11.37
N ARG A 235 -4.31 -7.70 12.54
CA ARG A 235 -5.31 -8.40 13.37
C ARG A 235 -6.65 -8.51 12.63
N MET A 236 -7.12 -7.43 12.01
CA MET A 236 -8.38 -7.45 11.23
C MET A 236 -8.26 -8.37 10.01
N GLN A 237 -7.18 -8.24 9.22
CA GLN A 237 -6.92 -9.12 8.07
C GLN A 237 -6.86 -10.60 8.46
N ARG A 238 -6.28 -10.93 9.61
CA ARG A 238 -6.25 -12.32 10.12
C ARG A 238 -7.61 -12.79 10.59
N ASN A 239 -8.38 -11.96 11.28
CA ASN A 239 -9.71 -12.32 11.75
C ASN A 239 -10.65 -12.60 10.58
N ASP A 240 -10.58 -11.78 9.52
CA ASP A 240 -11.41 -11.99 8.32
C ASP A 240 -10.90 -13.16 7.48
N GLY A 241 -9.58 -13.36 7.40
CA GLY A 241 -9.00 -14.57 6.80
C GLY A 241 -9.38 -15.86 7.55
N LEU A 242 -9.42 -15.81 8.88
CA LEU A 242 -9.90 -16.90 9.74
C LEU A 242 -11.42 -17.08 9.62
N SER A 243 -12.19 -16.01 9.44
CA SER A 243 -13.64 -16.08 9.19
C SER A 243 -13.92 -16.72 7.83
N LEU A 244 -13.19 -16.34 6.77
CA LEU A 244 -13.29 -16.95 5.46
C LEU A 244 -12.84 -18.43 5.48
N MET A 245 -11.77 -18.76 6.21
CA MET A 245 -11.37 -20.15 6.45
C MET A 245 -12.42 -20.93 7.24
N ARG A 246 -12.96 -20.36 8.33
CA ARG A 246 -14.01 -21.00 9.14
C ARG A 246 -15.31 -21.18 8.36
N GLN A 247 -15.70 -20.20 7.54
CA GLN A 247 -16.89 -20.27 6.69
C GLN A 247 -16.71 -21.28 5.55
N ALA A 248 -15.50 -21.37 4.98
CA ALA A 248 -15.13 -22.41 4.02
C ALA A 248 -15.08 -23.81 4.65
N LEU A 249 -14.74 -23.91 5.94
CA LEU A 249 -14.76 -25.16 6.71
C LEU A 249 -16.17 -25.52 7.22
N SER A 250 -17.02 -24.53 7.51
CA SER A 250 -18.37 -24.74 8.07
C SER A 250 -19.43 -25.01 7.02
N GLN A 251 -19.20 -24.65 5.75
CA GLN A 251 -20.16 -24.88 4.67
C GLN A 251 -20.15 -26.32 4.11
N ASP A 252 -19.25 -27.19 4.55
CA ASP A 252 -19.10 -28.56 4.02
C ASP A 252 -19.10 -29.67 5.11
N VAL A 253 -19.58 -29.40 6.33
CA VAL A 253 -19.75 -30.45 7.36
C VAL A 253 -21.23 -30.56 7.74
N THR A 254 -22.00 -31.23 6.88
CA THR A 254 -23.10 -32.05 7.40
C THR A 254 -22.47 -33.25 8.11
N PRO A 255 -22.88 -33.58 9.35
CA PRO A 255 -22.20 -34.54 10.21
C PRO A 255 -22.48 -36.01 9.86
N GLU A 256 -22.67 -36.31 8.58
CA GLU A 256 -23.00 -37.66 8.09
C GLU A 256 -22.09 -37.99 6.91
N THR A 257 -20.82 -38.27 7.18
CA THR A 257 -20.05 -39.39 6.61
C THR A 257 -18.59 -39.29 7.03
N ASP A 258 -18.23 -40.24 7.89
CA ASP A 258 -16.92 -40.89 8.01
C ASP A 258 -15.67 -40.04 8.27
N ALA A 259 -15.29 -40.12 9.54
CA ALA A 259 -13.91 -40.09 10.00
C ALA A 259 -13.02 -40.98 9.10
N THR A 260 -12.03 -40.37 8.46
CA THR A 260 -10.74 -40.97 8.00
C THR A 260 -9.97 -40.07 7.02
N ASN A 261 -10.51 -38.92 6.60
CA ASN A 261 -9.95 -38.21 5.46
C ASN A 261 -9.02 -37.04 5.83
N ASP A 262 -7.91 -37.36 6.50
CA ASP A 262 -6.84 -36.43 6.92
C ASP A 262 -6.04 -35.82 5.74
N GLN A 263 -6.46 -36.09 4.49
CA GLN A 263 -5.77 -35.64 3.28
C GLN A 263 -6.66 -34.88 2.29
N SER A 264 -7.95 -34.63 2.60
CA SER A 264 -8.91 -34.07 1.63
C SER A 264 -9.13 -32.55 1.73
N VAL A 265 -8.48 -31.86 2.67
CA VAL A 265 -8.68 -30.41 2.92
C VAL A 265 -7.88 -29.55 1.93
N TYR A 266 -6.68 -29.98 1.54
CA TYR A 266 -5.73 -29.11 0.84
C TYR A 266 -5.98 -28.95 -0.67
N VAL A 267 -6.55 -29.96 -1.34
CA VAL A 267 -6.89 -29.88 -2.78
C VAL A 267 -8.03 -28.87 -3.03
N ARG A 268 -8.86 -28.59 -2.01
CA ARG A 268 -10.02 -27.68 -2.11
C ARG A 268 -9.61 -26.20 -2.17
N LEU A 269 -8.43 -25.84 -1.67
CA LEU A 269 -7.95 -24.45 -1.60
C LEU A 269 -7.53 -23.86 -2.96
N PHE A 270 -7.29 -24.68 -3.98
CA PHE A 270 -6.76 -24.23 -5.27
C PHE A 270 -7.69 -24.49 -6.47
N ASN A 271 -8.75 -25.28 -6.26
CA ASN A 271 -9.74 -25.63 -7.28
C ASN A 271 -11.12 -25.11 -6.89
N PHE A 272 -11.33 -23.83 -7.16
CA PHE A 272 -12.52 -23.10 -6.73
C PHE A 272 -13.78 -23.48 -7.51
N THR A 273 -13.64 -24.04 -8.72
CA THR A 273 -14.79 -24.43 -9.55
C THR A 273 -14.93 -25.95 -9.68
N PRO A 274 -16.16 -26.48 -9.83
CA PRO A 274 -16.39 -27.91 -10.04
C PRO A 274 -15.65 -28.48 -11.26
N ALA A 275 -15.49 -27.68 -12.31
CA ALA A 275 -14.76 -28.07 -13.52
C ALA A 275 -13.25 -28.23 -13.25
N GLN A 276 -12.64 -27.34 -12.46
CA GLN A 276 -11.23 -27.43 -12.05
C GLN A 276 -10.95 -28.65 -11.18
N ARG A 277 -11.91 -29.02 -10.32
CA ARG A 277 -11.84 -30.24 -9.49
C ARG A 277 -11.81 -31.50 -10.35
N ARG A 278 -12.80 -31.66 -11.24
CA ARG A 278 -12.87 -32.82 -12.15
C ARG A 278 -11.64 -32.93 -13.05
N ALA A 279 -11.12 -31.80 -13.53
CA ALA A 279 -9.90 -31.79 -14.36
C ALA A 279 -8.65 -32.23 -13.59
N SER A 280 -8.54 -31.84 -12.31
CA SER A 280 -7.44 -32.25 -11.44
C SER A 280 -7.54 -33.72 -11.05
N GLU A 281 -8.74 -34.20 -10.71
CA GLU A 281 -9.01 -35.61 -10.40
C GLU A 281 -8.68 -36.52 -11.58
N ARG A 282 -9.06 -36.13 -12.80
CA ARG A 282 -8.68 -36.86 -14.03
C ARG A 282 -7.17 -36.90 -14.26
N LYS A 283 -6.45 -35.82 -13.94
CA LYS A 283 -4.98 -35.79 -14.04
C LYS A 283 -4.31 -36.70 -13.01
N ILE A 284 -4.83 -36.73 -11.79
CA ILE A 284 -4.36 -37.61 -10.71
C ILE A 284 -4.56 -39.07 -11.12
N ALA A 285 -5.76 -39.42 -11.59
CA ALA A 285 -6.09 -40.79 -12.00
C ALA A 285 -5.25 -41.30 -13.19
N LYS A 286 -4.77 -40.38 -14.06
CA LYS A 286 -4.02 -40.75 -15.27
C LYS A 286 -2.51 -40.95 -15.04
N LEU A 287 -1.96 -40.36 -13.99
CA LEU A 287 -0.51 -40.32 -13.78
C LEU A 287 -0.01 -41.34 -12.75
N ASP A 288 -0.91 -42.07 -12.09
CA ASP A 288 -0.62 -42.98 -10.96
C ASP A 288 0.34 -42.37 -9.92
N LEU A 289 0.30 -41.04 -9.83
CA LEU A 289 1.06 -40.25 -8.88
C LEU A 289 0.21 -40.11 -7.63
N SER A 290 0.81 -40.33 -6.47
CA SER A 290 0.15 -39.95 -5.23
C SER A 290 -0.12 -38.44 -5.28
N ARG A 291 -1.23 -37.98 -4.68
CA ARG A 291 -1.58 -36.56 -4.66
C ARG A 291 -0.47 -35.68 -4.08
N ARG A 292 0.43 -36.26 -3.28
CA ARG A 292 1.64 -35.65 -2.72
C ARG A 292 2.71 -35.37 -3.79
N ASP A 293 2.92 -36.27 -4.73
CA ASP A 293 3.96 -36.17 -5.77
C ASP A 293 3.64 -35.09 -6.81
N LEU A 294 2.36 -34.93 -7.15
CA LEU A 294 1.87 -33.83 -7.99
C LEU A 294 2.15 -32.46 -7.36
N TYR A 295 2.09 -32.39 -6.04
CA TYR A 295 2.34 -31.16 -5.30
C TYR A 295 3.84 -30.86 -5.18
N GLU A 296 4.68 -31.86 -4.91
CA GLU A 296 6.14 -31.70 -4.98
C GLU A 296 6.60 -31.26 -6.37
N PHE A 297 6.00 -31.78 -7.43
CA PHE A 297 6.32 -31.39 -8.81
C PHE A 297 5.94 -29.93 -9.09
N SER A 298 4.76 -29.49 -8.62
CA SER A 298 4.29 -28.10 -8.68
C SER A 298 5.16 -27.14 -7.86
N HIS A 299 5.59 -27.57 -6.67
CA HIS A 299 6.45 -26.79 -5.77
C HIS A 299 7.90 -26.72 -6.25
N LYS A 300 8.45 -27.81 -6.82
CA LYS A 300 9.80 -27.81 -7.42
C LYS A 300 9.85 -26.96 -8.69
N ALA A 301 8.75 -26.88 -9.45
CA ALA A 301 8.65 -26.07 -10.66
C ALA A 301 8.41 -24.56 -10.42
N LYS A 302 8.07 -24.14 -9.19
CA LYS A 302 7.87 -22.72 -8.84
C LYS A 302 8.50 -22.37 -7.49
N SER A 303 9.56 -21.57 -7.56
CA SER A 303 10.28 -20.93 -6.46
C SER A 303 9.46 -20.63 -5.20
N GLY A 304 9.87 -21.26 -4.09
CA GLY A 304 10.04 -20.60 -2.79
C GLY A 304 8.79 -20.24 -1.99
N SER A 305 8.29 -21.20 -1.22
CA SER A 305 7.73 -20.93 0.11
C SER A 305 7.71 -22.22 0.93
N LEU A 306 8.62 -22.31 1.89
CA LEU A 306 8.61 -23.31 2.97
C LEU A 306 7.53 -22.91 3.98
N VAL A 307 6.59 -23.81 4.27
CA VAL A 307 5.89 -23.84 5.56
C VAL A 307 5.98 -25.29 6.04
N TRP A 308 6.90 -25.51 6.97
CA TRP A 308 6.87 -26.67 7.85
C TRP A 308 5.90 -26.36 8.99
N VAL A 309 4.98 -27.28 9.26
CA VAL A 309 4.37 -27.44 10.58
C VAL A 309 4.56 -28.92 10.89
N GLU A 310 5.50 -29.23 11.77
CA GLU A 310 5.53 -30.52 12.44
C GLU A 310 4.42 -30.52 13.49
N CYS A 311 3.68 -31.64 13.55
CA CYS A 311 2.86 -32.01 14.70
C CYS A 311 3.74 -32.64 15.77
#